data_AF-A0A024E9U0-F1
#
_entry.id   AF-A0A024E9U0-F1
#
_cell.length_a   1.000
_cell.length_b   1.000
_cell.length_c   1.000
_cell.angle_alpha   90.00
_cell.angle_beta   90.00
_cell.angle_gamma   90.00
#
_symmetry.space_group_name_H-M   'P 1'
#
loop_
_entity.id
_entity.type
_entity.pdbx_description
1 polymer ?
#
loop_
_entity_poly.entity_id
_entity_poly.type
_entity_poly.pdbx_seq_one_letter_code
_entity_poly.pdbx_strand_id
1 'polypeptide(L)'
;MFLFFFKHDLHCRCAMAMQDFIKGSRTMDYPKSIPSVGLVAGRFVDENPVAGTPGSLIPAVWGNAVTQEILGVVAGAGMAASEADNGQLLKAIQAIIGVTSPMRSVVTRLAASKMLVPEELGLVLIDASSAAATITLAPANVAMGIRDVIVRRVDNSGNRLVIQAAGTDRIRFHTHLSATGYTFLVLMGGGDWWHLRSDGAGSWWPVGRFDNTPLGRPFFETTTLLSPGGYGALNGTVMNRAQWPWLWDHAQQSGMLGTEAARVGNEGKWTSGDGALTFRGPENRGEFLRVLDEGRGVDTDRAMGAFQRGSIHSYVQGANGGGAVGSRWSDSLAAFGADTREEIQYVSGLSNGGPIYPAGTSYQMDAANTLLFAFKSRPRNIAYPGRIKLI
;
A
#
# COMPACT_ATOMS: atom_id res chain seq x y z
N MET A 1 38.54 0.10 10.79
CA MET A 1 39.26 1.35 10.45
C MET A 1 38.49 2.03 9.34
N PHE A 2 37.52 2.91 9.66
CA PHE A 2 36.82 3.88 8.78
C PHE A 2 35.53 4.32 9.48
N LEU A 3 35.63 4.97 10.65
CA LEU A 3 34.46 5.58 11.29
C LEU A 3 34.87 6.68 12.29
N PHE A 4 35.75 7.60 11.88
CA PHE A 4 36.19 8.70 12.74
C PHE A 4 36.68 9.90 11.90
N PHE A 5 35.88 10.45 10.98
CA PHE A 5 36.31 11.68 10.27
C PHE A 5 35.22 12.69 9.88
N PHE A 6 33.96 12.54 10.29
CA PHE A 6 32.89 13.47 9.86
C PHE A 6 32.23 14.30 10.97
N LYS A 7 32.60 14.11 12.24
CA LYS A 7 31.92 14.80 13.36
C LYS A 7 32.58 16.13 13.79
N HIS A 8 33.79 16.41 13.32
CA HIS A 8 34.57 17.56 13.78
C HIS A 8 34.44 18.83 12.91
N ASP A 9 33.98 18.70 11.65
CA ASP A 9 33.97 19.83 10.70
C ASP A 9 32.65 20.67 10.78
N LEU A 10 31.55 20.05 11.22
CA LEU A 10 30.27 20.77 11.36
C LEU A 10 30.22 21.66 12.62
N HIS A 11 30.87 21.25 13.71
CA HIS A 11 30.87 22.04 14.96
C HIS A 11 31.80 23.26 14.89
N CYS A 12 32.89 23.21 14.12
CA CYS A 12 33.79 24.36 13.96
C CYS A 12 33.23 25.45 13.04
N ARG A 13 32.48 25.08 11.99
CA ARG A 13 31.86 26.07 11.09
C ARG A 13 30.65 26.77 11.71
N CYS A 14 29.92 26.08 12.60
CA CYS A 14 28.83 26.70 13.35
C CYS A 14 29.36 27.61 14.49
N ALA A 15 30.45 27.23 15.15
CA ALA A 15 31.05 28.06 16.21
C ALA A 15 31.76 29.32 15.68
N MET A 16 32.44 29.26 14.53
CA MET A 16 33.04 30.47 13.90
C MET A 16 31.98 31.44 13.38
N ALA A 17 30.90 30.94 12.76
CA ALA A 17 29.80 31.80 12.31
C ALA A 17 29.05 32.46 13.49
N MET A 18 29.08 31.83 14.68
CA MET A 18 28.43 32.33 15.89
C MET A 18 29.31 33.27 16.71
N GLN A 19 30.65 33.14 16.64
CA GLN A 19 31.58 34.09 17.26
C GLN A 19 31.70 35.42 16.50
N ASP A 20 31.61 35.41 15.17
CA ASP A 20 31.54 36.63 14.36
C ASP A 20 30.20 37.37 14.50
N PHE A 21 29.15 36.67 14.94
CA PHE A 21 27.86 37.26 15.29
C PHE A 21 27.87 37.96 16.66
N ILE A 22 28.84 37.64 17.54
CA ILE A 22 28.90 38.19 18.91
C ILE A 22 29.75 39.47 18.98
N LYS A 23 30.55 39.81 17.96
CA LYS A 23 31.44 41.00 17.97
C LYS A 23 31.17 42.09 16.93
N GLY A 24 30.15 41.94 16.09
CA GLY A 24 29.71 43.00 15.18
C GLY A 24 28.25 43.32 15.44
N SER A 25 27.95 44.53 15.90
CA SER A 25 26.60 45.06 16.13
C SER A 25 25.73 44.90 14.87
N ARG A 26 24.99 43.80 14.75
CA ARG A 26 23.88 43.67 13.80
C ARG A 26 22.54 43.85 14.49
N THR A 27 22.47 44.81 15.40
CA THR A 27 21.21 45.44 15.76
C THR A 27 20.89 46.44 14.65
N MET A 28 19.68 46.45 14.12
CA MET A 28 19.21 47.57 13.29
C MET A 28 19.34 48.83 14.15
N ASP A 29 20.43 49.57 13.95
CA ASP A 29 20.77 50.69 14.81
C ASP A 29 19.95 51.89 14.35
N TYR A 30 19.32 52.60 15.30
CA TYR A 30 18.68 53.87 14.99
C TYR A 30 19.73 54.82 14.38
N PRO A 31 19.34 55.79 13.53
CA PRO A 31 20.29 56.60 12.77
C PRO A 31 21.07 57.56 13.68
N LYS A 32 22.10 57.05 14.37
CA LYS A 32 22.98 57.78 15.30
C LYS A 32 24.10 58.52 14.58
N SER A 33 24.37 58.18 13.31
CA SER A 33 25.42 58.78 12.49
C SER A 33 25.01 60.12 11.87
N ILE A 34 23.71 60.48 11.91
CA ILE A 34 23.23 61.76 11.39
C ILE A 34 23.14 62.77 12.56
N PRO A 35 23.80 63.94 12.45
CA PRO A 35 23.69 65.00 13.45
C PRO A 35 22.24 65.45 13.65
N SER A 36 21.87 65.76 14.90
CA SER A 36 20.56 66.36 15.24
C SER A 36 19.32 65.49 14.94
N VAL A 37 19.47 64.15 14.88
CA VAL A 37 18.33 63.21 14.76
C VAL A 37 17.44 63.21 16.01
N GLY A 38 17.90 63.76 17.14
CA GLY A 38 17.05 63.94 18.32
C GLY A 38 16.65 62.64 19.01
N LEU A 39 17.48 61.58 18.92
CA LEU A 39 17.22 60.30 19.60
C LEU A 39 17.42 60.45 21.11
N VAL A 40 16.50 59.91 21.91
CA VAL A 40 16.66 59.79 23.37
C VAL A 40 16.83 58.31 23.71
N ALA A 41 17.89 57.98 24.45
CA ALA A 41 18.27 56.60 24.76
C ALA A 41 18.37 55.69 23.52
N GLY A 42 18.73 56.27 22.37
CA GLY A 42 18.88 55.53 21.11
C GLY A 42 17.56 55.11 20.46
N ARG A 43 16.45 55.79 20.74
CA ARG A 43 15.14 55.59 20.09
C ARG A 43 14.55 56.90 19.59
N PHE A 44 13.62 56.81 18.64
CA PHE A 44 12.81 57.95 18.23
C PHE A 44 11.89 58.40 19.38
N VAL A 45 11.76 59.71 19.55
CA VAL A 45 10.84 60.37 20.49
C VAL A 45 9.98 61.39 19.78
N ASP A 46 8.76 61.57 20.25
CA ASP A 46 7.87 62.61 19.73
C ASP A 46 8.36 64.00 20.15
N GLU A 47 7.90 65.01 19.42
CA GLU A 47 8.07 66.40 19.84
C GLU A 47 7.39 66.63 21.19
N ASN A 48 8.05 67.35 22.10
CA ASN A 48 7.45 67.82 23.33
C ASN A 48 7.39 69.36 23.33
N PRO A 49 6.24 69.94 22.93
CA PRO A 49 6.07 71.39 22.85
C PRO A 49 6.21 72.10 24.19
N VAL A 50 5.93 71.39 25.31
CA VAL A 50 5.97 71.95 26.67
C VAL A 50 7.40 72.02 27.22
N ALA A 51 8.25 71.06 26.86
CA ALA A 51 9.65 71.02 27.26
C ALA A 51 10.60 71.71 26.26
N GLY A 52 10.08 72.19 25.12
CA GLY A 52 10.87 72.83 24.07
C GLY A 52 11.85 71.88 23.36
N THR A 53 11.63 70.55 23.44
CA THR A 53 12.51 69.57 22.82
C THR A 53 11.92 69.12 21.47
N PRO A 54 12.65 69.31 20.36
CA PRO A 54 12.25 68.82 19.04
C PRO A 54 12.08 67.30 19.04
N GLY A 55 11.11 66.80 18.28
CA GLY A 55 10.95 65.36 18.05
C GLY A 55 12.10 64.79 17.22
N SER A 56 12.26 63.47 17.25
CA SER A 56 13.32 62.84 16.49
C SER A 56 13.05 62.94 14.98
N LEU A 57 14.08 63.31 14.23
CA LEU A 57 14.04 63.35 12.78
C LEU A 57 14.16 61.93 12.22
N ILE A 58 13.31 61.55 11.28
CA ILE A 58 13.43 60.27 10.56
C ILE A 58 14.16 60.56 9.24
N PRO A 59 15.46 60.20 9.09
CA PRO A 59 16.19 60.50 7.87
C PRO A 59 15.69 59.65 6.71
N ALA A 60 15.66 60.24 5.51
CA ALA A 60 15.25 59.54 4.29
C ALA A 60 16.04 58.24 4.06
N VAL A 61 17.34 58.22 4.39
CA VAL A 61 18.19 57.02 4.32
C VAL A 61 17.63 55.88 5.17
N TRP A 62 17.18 56.18 6.39
CA TRP A 62 16.61 55.17 7.28
C TRP A 62 15.22 54.72 6.80
N GLY A 63 14.35 55.65 6.42
CA GLY A 63 13.01 55.34 5.90
C GLY A 63 13.05 54.50 4.63
N ASN A 64 14.00 54.78 3.73
CA ASN A 64 14.22 53.99 2.53
C ASN A 64 14.79 52.61 2.86
N ALA A 65 15.71 52.50 3.81
CA ALA A 65 16.29 51.21 4.20
C ALA A 65 15.25 50.25 4.78
N VAL A 66 14.39 50.72 5.70
CA VAL A 66 13.30 49.91 6.26
C VAL A 66 12.31 49.50 5.18
N THR A 67 11.94 50.43 4.30
CA THR A 67 11.05 50.13 3.17
C THR A 67 11.66 49.11 2.22
N GLN A 68 12.96 49.21 1.91
CA GLN A 68 13.66 48.25 1.05
C GLN A 68 13.78 46.85 1.67
N GLU A 69 13.97 46.73 2.98
CA GLU A 69 13.93 45.43 3.68
C GLU A 69 12.55 44.77 3.54
N ILE A 70 11.47 45.52 3.75
CA ILE A 70 10.09 45.03 3.57
C ILE A 70 9.86 44.60 2.12
N LEU A 71 10.27 45.42 1.15
CA LEU A 71 10.18 45.09 -0.27
C LEU A 71 11.01 43.85 -0.62
N GLY A 72 12.18 43.67 0.00
CA GLY A 72 13.03 42.50 -0.14
C GLY A 72 12.33 41.21 0.33
N VAL A 73 11.62 41.27 1.47
CA VAL A 73 10.80 40.14 1.94
C VAL A 73 9.64 39.85 0.99
N VAL A 74 8.94 40.88 0.51
CA VAL A 74 7.83 40.72 -0.46
C VAL A 74 8.32 40.12 -1.79
N ALA A 75 9.44 40.61 -2.32
CA ALA A 75 10.07 40.08 -3.52
C ALA A 75 10.59 38.65 -3.30
N GLY A 76 11.21 38.38 -2.15
CA GLY A 76 11.68 37.04 -1.76
C GLY A 76 10.56 36.01 -1.63
N ALA A 77 9.33 36.46 -1.35
CA ALA A 77 8.12 35.64 -1.39
C ALA A 77 7.52 35.46 -2.80
N GLY A 78 8.11 36.03 -3.84
CA GLY A 78 7.61 35.99 -5.22
C GLY A 78 6.38 36.89 -5.47
N MET A 79 6.13 37.86 -4.59
CA MET A 79 4.98 38.77 -4.65
C MET A 79 5.37 40.12 -5.26
N ALA A 80 4.46 40.77 -5.97
CA ALA A 80 4.63 42.14 -6.45
C ALA A 80 4.25 43.15 -5.36
N ALA A 81 5.13 44.10 -5.08
CA ALA A 81 4.86 45.16 -4.10
C ALA A 81 3.75 46.10 -4.60
N SER A 82 2.91 46.56 -3.69
CA SER A 82 1.79 47.47 -3.94
C SER A 82 1.57 48.36 -2.74
N GLU A 83 1.67 49.66 -2.94
CA GLU A 83 1.41 50.67 -1.91
C GLU A 83 -0.05 50.69 -1.45
N ALA A 84 -0.96 50.09 -2.22
CA ALA A 84 -2.38 49.99 -1.86
C ALA A 84 -2.69 48.84 -0.88
N ASP A 85 -1.71 47.98 -0.58
CA ASP A 85 -1.91 46.78 0.26
C ASP A 85 -1.02 46.81 1.51
N ASN A 86 -1.61 47.23 2.64
CA ASN A 86 -0.93 47.26 3.93
C ASN A 86 -0.73 45.86 4.56
N GLY A 87 -1.21 44.79 3.92
CA GLY A 87 -1.07 43.40 4.37
C GLY A 87 0.11 42.64 3.75
N GLN A 88 0.88 43.25 2.85
CA GLN A 88 1.87 42.53 2.04
C GLN A 88 2.99 41.86 2.84
N LEU A 89 3.50 42.52 3.89
CA LEU A 89 4.55 41.92 4.73
C LEU A 89 4.06 40.62 5.40
N LEU A 90 2.83 40.62 5.93
CA LEU A 90 2.24 39.43 6.53
C LEU A 90 2.05 38.32 5.50
N LYS A 91 1.51 38.65 4.32
CA LYS A 91 1.32 37.69 3.21
C LYS A 91 2.67 37.10 2.75
N ALA A 92 3.70 37.93 2.65
CA ALA A 92 5.04 37.52 2.25
C ALA A 92 5.69 36.58 3.29
N ILE A 93 5.59 36.91 4.58
CA ILE A 93 6.07 36.03 5.67
C ILE A 93 5.31 34.69 5.66
N GLN A 94 3.98 34.71 5.50
CA GLN A 94 3.18 33.50 5.39
C GLN A 94 3.58 32.64 4.18
N ALA A 95 3.87 33.26 3.03
CA ALA A 95 4.36 32.58 1.84
C ALA A 95 5.76 31.99 2.05
N ILE A 96 6.70 32.75 2.62
CA ILE A 96 8.07 32.28 2.90
C ILE A 96 8.05 31.13 3.90
N ILE A 97 7.27 31.23 4.99
CA ILE A 97 7.06 30.13 5.94
C ILE A 97 6.39 28.94 5.25
N GLY A 98 5.45 29.22 4.34
CA GLY A 98 4.77 28.23 3.51
C GLY A 98 5.73 27.43 2.62
N VAL A 99 6.74 28.10 2.04
CA VAL A 99 7.79 27.46 1.20
C VAL A 99 8.84 26.76 2.07
N THR A 100 9.20 27.31 3.22
CA THR A 100 10.30 26.78 4.08
C THR A 100 9.87 25.65 5.01
N SER A 101 8.58 25.47 5.28
CA SER A 101 8.06 24.35 6.07
C SER A 101 7.37 23.31 5.18
N PRO A 102 8.06 22.25 4.73
CA PRO A 102 7.44 21.15 3.98
C PRO A 102 6.37 20.39 4.78
N MET A 103 6.26 20.64 6.10
CA MET A 103 5.33 19.98 7.03
C MET A 103 4.34 20.95 7.70
N ARG A 104 3.84 21.99 7.02
CA ARG A 104 2.65 22.69 7.52
C ARG A 104 1.54 21.65 7.70
N SER A 105 1.09 21.44 8.94
CA SER A 105 0.00 20.49 9.24
C SER A 105 -1.34 21.08 8.81
N VAL A 106 -1.56 21.17 7.50
CA VAL A 106 -2.88 21.48 6.92
C VAL A 106 -3.72 20.21 6.99
N VAL A 107 -4.94 20.31 7.54
CA VAL A 107 -5.92 19.22 7.52
C VAL A 107 -7.02 19.58 6.53
N THR A 108 -7.02 18.92 5.37
CA THR A 108 -8.01 19.11 4.31
C THR A 108 -9.04 17.99 4.41
N ARG A 109 -10.34 18.33 4.39
CA ARG A 109 -11.43 17.35 4.39
C ARG A 109 -12.17 17.40 3.06
N LEU A 110 -12.34 16.25 2.42
CA LEU A 110 -12.97 16.12 1.11
C LEU A 110 -14.07 15.06 1.16
N ALA A 111 -15.19 15.34 0.50
CA ALA A 111 -16.32 14.42 0.37
C ALA A 111 -16.69 14.12 -1.10
N ALA A 112 -15.84 14.55 -2.04
CA ALA A 112 -16.05 14.45 -3.47
C ALA A 112 -14.71 14.49 -4.22
N SER A 113 -14.73 14.13 -5.51
CA SER A 113 -13.56 14.22 -6.39
C SER A 113 -13.04 15.65 -6.49
N LYS A 114 -11.72 15.81 -6.41
CA LYS A 114 -11.06 17.13 -6.44
C LYS A 114 -9.61 17.02 -6.88
N MET A 115 -9.12 18.03 -7.59
CA MET A 115 -7.68 18.26 -7.78
C MET A 115 -7.14 19.11 -6.63
N LEU A 116 -6.15 18.58 -5.91
CA LEU A 116 -5.50 19.26 -4.81
C LEU A 116 -4.61 20.39 -5.33
N VAL A 117 -4.62 21.50 -4.61
CA VAL A 117 -3.64 22.58 -4.78
C VAL A 117 -2.52 22.46 -3.73
N PRO A 118 -1.32 23.01 -3.98
CA PRO A 118 -0.19 22.89 -3.05
C PRO A 118 -0.49 23.31 -1.60
N GLU A 119 -1.40 24.26 -1.40
CA GLU A 119 -1.80 24.77 -0.09
C GLU A 119 -2.64 23.78 0.73
N GLU A 120 -3.21 22.77 0.06
CA GLU A 120 -4.05 21.72 0.65
C GLU A 120 -3.26 20.45 0.99
N LEU A 121 -1.97 20.41 0.62
CA LEU A 121 -1.07 19.31 0.94
C LEU A 121 -0.72 19.32 2.42
N GLY A 122 -0.74 18.14 3.02
CA GLY A 122 -0.72 17.92 4.47
C GLY A 122 -1.44 16.62 4.78
N LEU A 123 -2.37 16.62 5.73
CA LEU A 123 -3.29 15.51 5.97
C LEU A 123 -4.60 15.73 5.21
N VAL A 124 -4.87 14.88 4.23
CA VAL A 124 -6.10 14.90 3.43
C VAL A 124 -6.99 13.74 3.90
N LEU A 125 -8.10 14.08 4.57
CA LEU A 125 -9.13 13.15 5.02
C LEU A 125 -10.24 13.08 3.98
N ILE A 126 -10.53 11.89 3.49
CA ILE A 126 -11.43 11.70 2.35
C ILE A 126 -12.59 10.78 2.74
N ASP A 127 -13.80 11.29 2.59
CA ASP A 127 -15.05 10.57 2.76
C ASP A 127 -15.67 10.28 1.38
N ALA A 128 -15.72 9.01 1.00
CA ALA A 128 -16.34 8.53 -0.23
C ALA A 128 -17.68 7.80 0.03
N SER A 129 -18.35 8.07 1.16
CA SER A 129 -19.59 7.39 1.53
C SER A 129 -20.74 7.63 0.54
N SER A 130 -20.81 8.81 -0.08
CA SER A 130 -21.88 9.19 -1.01
C SER A 130 -21.72 8.59 -2.41
N ALA A 131 -20.49 8.54 -2.93
CA ALA A 131 -20.18 8.06 -4.27
C ALA A 131 -18.69 7.71 -4.41
N ALA A 132 -18.33 7.03 -5.52
CA ALA A 132 -16.94 6.88 -5.90
C ALA A 132 -16.26 8.25 -6.08
N ALA A 133 -15.02 8.37 -5.61
CA ALA A 133 -14.27 9.63 -5.59
C ALA A 133 -12.86 9.47 -6.13
N THR A 134 -12.37 10.49 -6.81
CA THR A 134 -11.00 10.59 -7.33
C THR A 134 -10.37 11.87 -6.82
N ILE A 135 -9.32 11.73 -6.01
CA ILE A 135 -8.52 12.85 -5.54
C ILE A 135 -7.25 12.91 -6.39
N THR A 136 -7.12 13.96 -7.19
CA THR A 136 -5.94 14.18 -8.03
C THR A 136 -4.92 14.98 -7.23
N LEU A 137 -3.73 14.43 -7.05
CA LEU A 137 -2.57 15.08 -6.43
C LEU A 137 -2.18 16.32 -7.23
N ALA A 138 -1.57 17.30 -6.56
CA ALA A 138 -0.98 18.44 -7.24
C ALA A 138 0.14 17.98 -8.21
N PRO A 139 0.43 18.73 -9.29
CA PRO A 139 1.55 18.41 -10.17
C PRO A 139 2.88 18.39 -9.41
N ALA A 140 3.64 17.29 -9.53
CA ALA A 140 4.95 17.11 -8.95
C ALA A 140 6.01 17.86 -9.78
N ASN A 141 5.95 19.19 -9.82
CA ASN A 141 6.86 20.00 -10.64
C ASN A 141 7.81 20.87 -9.80
N VAL A 142 8.76 21.52 -10.46
CA VAL A 142 9.76 22.37 -9.83
C VAL A 142 9.13 23.52 -9.02
N ALA A 143 7.98 24.04 -9.46
CA ALA A 143 7.29 25.14 -8.78
C ALA A 143 6.69 24.71 -7.44
N MET A 144 6.14 23.49 -7.35
CA MET A 144 5.68 22.92 -6.08
C MET A 144 6.86 22.42 -5.22
N GLY A 145 7.91 21.91 -5.86
CA GLY A 145 9.08 21.34 -5.22
C GLY A 145 8.78 20.02 -4.49
N ILE A 146 9.61 19.73 -3.48
CA ILE A 146 9.47 18.55 -2.63
C ILE A 146 8.44 18.84 -1.54
N ARG A 147 7.34 18.09 -1.56
CA ARG A 147 6.20 18.25 -0.64
C ARG A 147 5.66 16.88 -0.24
N ASP A 148 5.25 16.78 1.02
CA ASP A 148 4.60 15.59 1.57
C ASP A 148 3.08 15.74 1.59
N VAL A 149 2.38 14.62 1.40
CA VAL A 149 0.93 14.51 1.58
C VAL A 149 0.57 13.15 2.17
N ILE A 150 -0.30 13.16 3.17
CA ILE A 150 -0.92 11.97 3.74
C ILE A 150 -2.38 11.95 3.29
N VAL A 151 -2.74 11.01 2.44
CA VAL A 151 -4.12 10.76 2.03
C VAL A 151 -4.69 9.64 2.88
N ARG A 152 -5.85 9.85 3.48
CA ARG A 152 -6.50 8.89 4.38
C ARG A 152 -7.99 8.80 4.13
N ARG A 153 -8.48 7.57 4.00
CA ARG A 153 -9.91 7.29 3.91
C ARG A 153 -10.55 7.30 5.30
N VAL A 154 -11.68 7.98 5.45
CA VAL A 154 -12.40 8.06 6.74
C VAL A 154 -13.71 7.27 6.76
N ASP A 155 -14.27 6.93 5.60
CA ASP A 155 -15.46 6.09 5.48
C ASP A 155 -15.10 4.62 5.23
N ASN A 156 -16.07 3.72 5.44
CA ASN A 156 -15.91 2.29 5.15
C ASN A 156 -16.86 1.79 4.06
N SER A 157 -17.25 2.67 3.12
CA SER A 157 -18.16 2.30 2.03
C SER A 157 -17.48 1.40 0.99
N GLY A 158 -18.27 0.68 0.21
CA GLY A 158 -17.78 -0.10 -0.93
C GLY A 158 -17.39 0.75 -2.15
N ASN A 159 -17.56 2.07 -2.07
CA ASN A 159 -17.24 2.97 -3.17
C ASN A 159 -15.73 3.00 -3.43
N ARG A 160 -15.36 3.08 -4.71
CA ARG A 160 -13.96 3.17 -5.13
C ARG A 160 -13.42 4.56 -4.82
N LEU A 161 -12.34 4.62 -4.03
CA LEU A 161 -11.61 5.83 -3.75
C LEU A 161 -10.24 5.77 -4.41
N VAL A 162 -10.00 6.68 -5.35
CA VAL A 162 -8.80 6.75 -6.18
C VAL A 162 -7.96 7.94 -5.78
N ILE A 163 -6.66 7.73 -5.63
CA ILE A 163 -5.67 8.81 -5.53
C ILE A 163 -4.88 8.82 -6.82
N GLN A 164 -5.01 9.88 -7.61
CA GLN A 164 -4.51 9.97 -8.97
C GLN A 164 -3.39 11.01 -9.06
N ALA A 165 -2.31 10.72 -9.78
CA ALA A 165 -1.29 11.70 -10.12
C ALA A 165 -1.79 12.66 -11.21
N ALA A 166 -1.35 13.92 -11.18
CA ALA A 166 -1.75 14.91 -12.18
C ALA A 166 -1.09 14.67 -13.55
N GLY A 167 -1.84 14.82 -14.63
CA GLY A 167 -1.30 14.79 -15.99
C GLY A 167 -0.49 13.53 -16.30
N THR A 168 0.80 13.71 -16.56
CA THR A 168 1.75 12.64 -16.89
C THR A 168 2.53 12.10 -15.68
N ASP A 169 2.32 12.67 -14.49
CA ASP A 169 3.04 12.29 -13.29
C ASP A 169 2.74 10.85 -12.87
N ARG A 170 3.62 10.27 -12.07
CA ARG A 170 3.53 8.87 -11.63
C ARG A 170 3.66 8.70 -10.13
N ILE A 171 2.93 7.75 -9.56
CA ILE A 171 3.11 7.28 -8.19
C ILE A 171 4.01 6.04 -8.22
N ARG A 172 5.20 6.13 -7.62
CA ARG A 172 6.28 5.13 -7.68
C ARG A 172 6.11 4.01 -6.65
N PHE A 173 4.96 3.34 -6.66
CA PHE A 173 4.73 2.11 -5.89
C PHE A 173 4.84 0.87 -6.78
N HIS A 174 5.16 -0.29 -6.19
CA HIS A 174 5.44 -1.55 -6.90
C HIS A 174 6.43 -1.40 -8.06
N THR A 175 7.53 -0.68 -7.83
CA THR A 175 8.54 -0.41 -8.86
C THR A 175 9.25 -1.66 -9.39
N HIS A 176 9.16 -2.78 -8.67
CA HIS A 176 9.61 -4.09 -9.16
C HIS A 176 8.72 -4.66 -10.28
N LEU A 177 7.44 -4.27 -10.34
CA LEU A 177 6.51 -4.66 -11.41
C LEU A 177 6.55 -3.66 -12.57
N SER A 178 6.58 -2.36 -12.24
CA SER A 178 6.64 -1.26 -13.20
C SER A 178 7.61 -0.19 -12.72
N ALA A 179 8.78 -0.09 -13.35
CA ALA A 179 9.84 0.85 -12.94
C ALA A 179 9.38 2.31 -12.91
N THR A 180 8.45 2.69 -13.78
CA THR A 180 7.86 4.05 -13.85
C THR A 180 6.72 4.27 -12.85
N GLY A 181 6.25 3.22 -12.17
CA GLY A 181 5.07 3.28 -11.31
C GLY A 181 3.76 3.41 -12.10
N TYR A 182 2.71 3.82 -11.38
CA TYR A 182 1.34 3.87 -11.89
C TYR A 182 0.77 5.29 -11.82
N THR A 183 -0.28 5.57 -12.59
CA THR A 183 -0.93 6.90 -12.62
C THR A 183 -1.86 7.13 -11.43
N PHE A 184 -2.24 6.08 -10.71
CA PHE A 184 -3.11 6.16 -9.55
C PHE A 184 -2.87 4.98 -8.60
N LEU A 185 -3.37 5.12 -7.38
CA LEU A 185 -3.58 4.05 -6.41
C LEU A 185 -5.00 4.12 -5.85
N VAL A 186 -5.40 3.15 -5.02
CA VAL A 186 -6.70 3.15 -4.34
C VAL A 186 -6.54 3.05 -2.83
N LEU A 187 -7.46 3.69 -2.10
CA LEU A 187 -7.59 3.52 -0.65
C LEU A 187 -8.78 2.59 -0.35
N MET A 188 -8.50 1.48 0.33
CA MET A 188 -9.46 0.40 0.57
C MET A 188 -9.72 0.21 2.06
N GLY A 189 -10.97 0.42 2.46
CA GLY A 189 -11.42 0.29 3.84
C GLY A 189 -11.17 1.55 4.67
N GLY A 190 -12.01 1.75 5.68
CA GLY A 190 -11.89 2.88 6.60
C GLY A 190 -10.56 2.85 7.34
N GLY A 191 -9.85 3.98 7.33
CA GLY A 191 -8.55 4.13 7.99
C GLY A 191 -7.34 3.80 7.12
N ASP A 192 -7.51 3.28 5.89
CA ASP A 192 -6.40 3.12 4.95
C ASP A 192 -5.78 4.47 4.59
N TRP A 193 -4.46 4.50 4.49
CA TRP A 193 -3.70 5.73 4.26
C TRP A 193 -2.39 5.47 3.52
N TRP A 194 -1.96 6.50 2.79
CA TRP A 194 -0.66 6.57 2.13
C TRP A 194 -0.01 7.92 2.41
N HIS A 195 1.28 7.89 2.69
CA HIS A 195 2.15 9.05 2.77
C HIS A 195 3.00 9.09 1.51
N LEU A 196 2.82 10.14 0.72
CA LEU A 196 3.49 10.35 -0.55
C LEU A 196 4.34 11.63 -0.49
N ARG A 197 5.50 11.60 -1.14
CA ARG A 197 6.41 12.73 -1.30
C ARG A 197 6.61 13.05 -2.77
N SER A 198 6.35 14.28 -3.18
CA SER A 198 6.74 14.77 -4.51
C SER A 198 8.27 14.87 -4.61
N ASP A 199 8.84 14.48 -5.75
CA ASP A 199 10.23 14.75 -6.10
C ASP A 199 10.44 16.09 -6.83
N GLY A 200 9.36 16.81 -7.16
CA GLY A 200 9.40 18.03 -7.97
C GLY A 200 9.77 17.80 -9.44
N ALA A 201 9.80 16.54 -9.89
CA ALA A 201 10.25 16.10 -11.22
C ALA A 201 9.32 15.05 -11.86
N GLY A 202 8.03 15.08 -11.51
CA GLY A 202 6.96 14.30 -12.11
C GLY A 202 6.68 12.97 -11.39
N SER A 203 7.24 12.72 -10.21
CA SER A 203 6.93 11.53 -9.43
C SER A 203 6.53 11.80 -7.98
N TRP A 204 5.61 10.97 -7.50
CA TRP A 204 5.21 10.85 -6.12
C TRP A 204 5.77 9.54 -5.54
N TRP A 205 6.62 9.65 -4.53
CA TRP A 205 7.27 8.54 -3.86
C TRP A 205 6.52 8.13 -2.59
N PRO A 206 6.14 6.85 -2.45
CA PRO A 206 5.61 6.36 -1.19
C PRO A 206 6.67 6.41 -0.09
N VAL A 207 6.39 7.15 0.98
CA VAL A 207 7.21 7.20 2.20
C VAL A 207 6.70 6.20 3.23
N GLY A 208 5.39 5.95 3.24
CA GLY A 208 4.74 4.97 4.10
C GLY A 208 3.28 4.74 3.72
N ARG A 209 2.67 3.70 4.27
CA ARG A 209 1.25 3.38 4.10
C ARG A 209 0.78 2.51 5.25
N PHE A 210 -0.53 2.33 5.37
CA PHE A 210 -1.16 1.57 6.46
C PHE A 210 -0.62 0.14 6.59
N ASP A 211 -0.54 -0.59 5.48
CA ASP A 211 -0.12 -2.00 5.47
C ASP A 211 0.78 -2.30 4.28
N ASN A 212 2.03 -2.68 4.57
CA ASN A 212 3.11 -2.98 3.62
C ASN A 212 3.23 -4.46 3.23
N THR A 213 2.22 -5.28 3.50
CA THR A 213 2.22 -6.70 3.13
C THR A 213 2.40 -6.86 1.61
N PRO A 214 3.20 -7.84 1.14
CA PRO A 214 3.42 -8.07 -0.28
C PRO A 214 2.13 -8.31 -1.07
N LEU A 215 2.09 -7.73 -2.28
CA LEU A 215 1.00 -7.92 -3.25
C LEU A 215 0.80 -9.40 -3.57
N GLY A 216 -0.46 -9.83 -3.71
CA GLY A 216 -0.80 -11.22 -4.06
C GLY A 216 -0.70 -12.21 -2.90
N ARG A 217 -0.24 -11.79 -1.71
CA ARG A 217 -0.12 -12.68 -0.54
C ARG A 217 -1.50 -13.16 -0.05
N PRO A 218 -1.75 -14.47 0.03
CA PRO A 218 -2.95 -15.01 0.68
C PRO A 218 -2.79 -15.02 2.20
N PHE A 219 -3.90 -14.80 2.93
CA PHE A 219 -3.95 -14.88 4.40
C PHE A 219 -5.35 -15.30 4.86
N PHE A 220 -5.48 -15.72 6.13
CA PHE A 220 -6.76 -16.13 6.73
C PHE A 220 -7.19 -15.15 7.82
N GLU A 221 -8.48 -14.83 7.89
CA GLU A 221 -9.05 -13.94 8.89
C GLU A 221 -10.20 -14.61 9.65
N THR A 222 -10.47 -14.15 10.86
CA THR A 222 -11.64 -14.58 11.65
C THR A 222 -12.91 -13.78 11.36
N THR A 223 -12.85 -12.85 10.41
CA THR A 223 -13.96 -11.96 10.03
C THR A 223 -14.26 -12.05 8.54
N THR A 224 -15.54 -11.87 8.17
CA THR A 224 -15.97 -11.78 6.77
C THR A 224 -15.82 -10.38 6.19
N LEU A 225 -15.70 -9.35 7.04
CA LEU A 225 -15.41 -7.97 6.62
C LEU A 225 -13.95 -7.88 6.14
N LEU A 226 -13.72 -7.09 5.10
CA LEU A 226 -12.36 -6.87 4.58
C LEU A 226 -11.61 -5.88 5.48
N SER A 227 -10.41 -6.28 5.92
CA SER A 227 -9.49 -5.38 6.60
C SER A 227 -9.07 -4.22 5.69
N PRO A 228 -8.84 -3.01 6.25
CA PRO A 228 -8.29 -1.90 5.48
C PRO A 228 -6.87 -2.20 5.02
N GLY A 229 -6.38 -1.42 4.06
CA GLY A 229 -5.02 -1.57 3.55
C GLY A 229 -4.90 -2.43 2.30
N GLY A 230 -5.99 -2.66 1.59
CA GLY A 230 -5.94 -3.25 0.25
C GLY A 230 -6.22 -4.75 0.19
N TYR A 231 -7.11 -5.29 1.01
CA TYR A 231 -7.47 -6.70 0.97
C TYR A 231 -8.72 -6.97 0.13
N GLY A 232 -8.74 -8.11 -0.54
CA GLY A 232 -9.88 -8.65 -1.25
C GLY A 232 -10.19 -10.09 -0.85
N ALA A 233 -11.34 -10.59 -1.30
CA ALA A 233 -11.69 -12.00 -1.12
C ALA A 233 -10.85 -12.88 -2.06
N LEU A 234 -10.46 -14.06 -1.57
CA LEU A 234 -9.76 -15.08 -2.34
C LEU A 234 -10.77 -16.01 -3.02
N ASN A 235 -11.55 -15.47 -3.96
CA ASN A 235 -12.81 -16.05 -4.44
C ASN A 235 -12.95 -16.07 -5.98
N GLY A 236 -11.85 -16.08 -6.72
CA GLY A 236 -11.91 -16.16 -8.17
C GLY A 236 -12.53 -14.94 -8.86
N THR A 237 -12.49 -13.75 -8.24
CA THR A 237 -13.12 -12.54 -8.79
C THR A 237 -12.51 -12.14 -10.13
N VAL A 238 -13.37 -11.77 -11.09
CA VAL A 238 -12.96 -11.14 -12.35
C VAL A 238 -12.73 -9.66 -12.10
N MET A 239 -11.57 -9.16 -12.50
CA MET A 239 -11.11 -7.79 -12.30
C MET A 239 -10.77 -7.14 -13.64
N ASN A 240 -10.93 -5.83 -13.71
CA ASN A 240 -10.56 -5.04 -14.88
C ASN A 240 -9.09 -4.61 -14.81
N ARG A 241 -8.33 -4.81 -15.90
CA ARG A 241 -6.89 -4.49 -15.98
C ARG A 241 -6.61 -3.00 -15.81
N ALA A 242 -7.47 -2.12 -16.30
CA ALA A 242 -7.30 -0.66 -16.15
C ALA A 242 -7.61 -0.19 -14.71
N GLN A 243 -8.47 -0.90 -13.98
CA GLN A 243 -8.76 -0.59 -12.58
C GLN A 243 -7.74 -1.18 -11.59
N TRP A 244 -7.06 -2.26 -11.99
CA TRP A 244 -6.07 -3.00 -11.20
C TRP A 244 -4.78 -3.29 -11.98
N PRO A 245 -4.10 -2.26 -12.53
CA PRO A 245 -2.97 -2.47 -13.43
C PRO A 245 -1.79 -3.16 -12.74
N TRP A 246 -1.47 -2.81 -11.49
CA TRP A 246 -0.40 -3.45 -10.73
C TRP A 246 -0.69 -4.92 -10.41
N LEU A 247 -1.95 -5.28 -10.18
CA LEU A 247 -2.32 -6.66 -9.91
C LEU A 247 -2.30 -7.50 -11.19
N TRP A 248 -2.62 -6.89 -12.33
CA TRP A 248 -2.42 -7.51 -13.64
C TRP A 248 -0.94 -7.72 -13.95
N ASP A 249 -0.08 -6.74 -13.68
CA ASP A 249 1.37 -6.89 -13.83
C ASP A 249 1.90 -8.00 -12.92
N HIS A 250 1.44 -8.05 -11.67
CA HIS A 250 1.75 -9.13 -10.75
C HIS A 250 1.30 -10.49 -11.29
N ALA A 251 0.07 -10.61 -11.78
CA ALA A 251 -0.42 -11.85 -12.38
C ALA A 251 0.51 -12.32 -13.50
N GLN A 252 0.84 -11.45 -14.46
CA GLN A 252 1.74 -11.75 -15.58
C GLN A 252 3.14 -12.19 -15.13
N GLN A 253 3.70 -11.53 -14.12
CA GLN A 253 5.07 -11.77 -13.66
C GLN A 253 5.18 -12.87 -12.59
N SER A 254 4.06 -13.31 -12.01
CA SER A 254 4.03 -14.29 -10.91
C SER A 254 4.45 -15.71 -11.30
N GLY A 255 4.49 -16.02 -12.61
CA GLY A 255 4.60 -17.40 -13.11
C GLY A 255 3.34 -18.25 -12.89
N MET A 256 2.32 -17.71 -12.24
CA MET A 256 1.04 -18.38 -11.96
C MET A 256 -0.11 -17.94 -12.90
N LEU A 257 0.18 -17.25 -14.00
CA LEU A 257 -0.83 -16.87 -14.98
C LEU A 257 -1.12 -18.01 -15.96
N GLY A 258 -2.38 -18.43 -16.03
CA GLY A 258 -2.91 -19.34 -17.05
C GLY A 258 -3.90 -18.66 -18.01
N THR A 259 -4.40 -19.42 -18.99
CA THR A 259 -5.52 -18.98 -19.83
C THR A 259 -6.85 -19.23 -19.13
N GLU A 260 -7.85 -18.40 -19.38
CA GLU A 260 -9.21 -18.62 -18.83
C GLU A 260 -9.81 -19.95 -19.33
N ALA A 261 -9.47 -20.39 -20.55
CA ALA A 261 -9.89 -21.67 -21.10
C ALA A 261 -9.34 -22.89 -20.31
N ALA A 262 -8.15 -22.79 -19.73
CA ALA A 262 -7.52 -23.85 -18.94
C ALA A 262 -7.81 -23.76 -17.43
N ARG A 263 -8.77 -22.91 -17.02
CA ARG A 263 -9.05 -22.63 -15.61
C ARG A 263 -9.51 -23.85 -14.82
N VAL A 264 -10.26 -24.76 -15.42
CA VAL A 264 -10.79 -25.94 -14.72
C VAL A 264 -9.63 -26.83 -14.26
N GLY A 265 -9.52 -27.05 -12.95
CA GLY A 265 -8.39 -27.75 -12.34
C GLY A 265 -7.15 -26.88 -12.11
N ASN A 266 -7.23 -25.58 -12.37
CA ASN A 266 -6.19 -24.57 -12.16
C ASN A 266 -6.76 -23.33 -11.46
N GLU A 267 -7.81 -23.49 -10.66
CA GLU A 267 -8.51 -22.40 -9.99
C GLU A 267 -7.61 -21.58 -9.05
N GLY A 268 -6.53 -22.15 -8.53
CA GLY A 268 -5.55 -21.45 -7.71
C GLY A 268 -4.60 -20.53 -8.48
N LYS A 269 -4.72 -20.47 -9.83
CA LYS A 269 -3.95 -19.58 -10.70
C LYS A 269 -4.66 -18.25 -10.93
N TRP A 270 -3.88 -17.25 -11.35
CA TRP A 270 -4.44 -16.12 -12.07
C TRP A 270 -4.83 -16.57 -13.48
N THR A 271 -5.84 -15.94 -14.09
CA THR A 271 -6.17 -16.23 -15.50
C THR A 271 -6.27 -14.96 -16.33
N SER A 272 -6.07 -15.13 -17.64
CA SER A 272 -6.15 -14.07 -18.65
C SER A 272 -7.52 -13.39 -18.79
N GLY A 273 -8.57 -13.88 -18.12
CA GLY A 273 -9.94 -13.40 -18.26
C GLY A 273 -10.43 -13.49 -19.71
N ASP A 274 -11.06 -12.43 -20.20
CA ASP A 274 -11.51 -12.30 -21.59
C ASP A 274 -10.37 -12.15 -22.62
N GLY A 275 -9.11 -12.13 -22.19
CA GLY A 275 -7.94 -11.97 -23.06
C GLY A 275 -7.60 -10.51 -23.41
N ALA A 276 -8.44 -9.55 -23.06
CA ALA A 276 -8.28 -8.15 -23.44
C ALA A 276 -8.34 -7.19 -22.24
N LEU A 277 -9.50 -7.08 -21.59
CA LEU A 277 -9.81 -6.05 -20.59
C LEU A 277 -9.83 -6.58 -19.16
N THR A 278 -10.01 -7.89 -19.00
CA THR A 278 -10.17 -8.51 -17.69
C THR A 278 -9.10 -9.55 -17.39
N PHE A 279 -9.05 -9.95 -16.14
CA PHE A 279 -8.25 -11.05 -15.62
C PHE A 279 -8.98 -11.60 -14.38
N ARG A 280 -8.66 -12.83 -13.96
CA ARG A 280 -9.27 -13.44 -12.77
C ARG A 280 -8.22 -13.70 -11.69
N GLY A 281 -8.59 -13.43 -10.44
CA GLY A 281 -7.81 -13.85 -9.28
C GLY A 281 -7.94 -15.35 -8.98
N PRO A 282 -7.10 -15.89 -8.08
CA PRO A 282 -7.22 -17.27 -7.61
C PRO A 282 -8.52 -17.53 -6.82
N GLU A 283 -9.01 -18.76 -6.90
CA GLU A 283 -10.09 -19.33 -6.09
C GLU A 283 -9.54 -20.48 -5.24
N ASN A 284 -9.43 -20.25 -3.94
CA ASN A 284 -8.86 -21.22 -2.99
C ASN A 284 -9.85 -21.59 -1.88
N ARG A 285 -11.12 -21.16 -1.95
CA ARG A 285 -12.09 -21.46 -0.89
C ARG A 285 -12.41 -22.95 -0.91
N GLY A 286 -12.28 -23.58 0.26
CA GLY A 286 -12.51 -25.01 0.43
C GLY A 286 -11.29 -25.88 0.10
N GLU A 287 -10.18 -25.28 -0.33
CA GLU A 287 -8.97 -25.98 -0.71
C GLU A 287 -7.95 -26.08 0.44
N PHE A 288 -7.15 -27.15 0.41
CA PHE A 288 -5.96 -27.26 1.24
C PHE A 288 -4.75 -26.73 0.48
N LEU A 289 -4.03 -25.79 1.09
CA LEU A 289 -2.80 -25.26 0.51
C LEU A 289 -1.62 -26.16 0.89
N ARG A 290 -0.73 -26.39 -0.07
CA ARG A 290 0.57 -27.05 0.13
C ARG A 290 1.69 -26.14 -0.36
N VAL A 291 2.88 -26.35 0.17
CA VAL A 291 4.09 -25.68 -0.31
C VAL A 291 4.49 -26.29 -1.66
N LEU A 292 4.91 -25.41 -2.59
CA LEU A 292 5.47 -25.81 -3.88
C LEU A 292 6.87 -26.40 -3.67
N ASP A 293 7.24 -27.40 -4.45
CA ASP A 293 8.52 -28.10 -4.28
C ASP A 293 9.75 -27.20 -4.51
N GLU A 294 9.66 -26.23 -5.42
CA GLU A 294 10.70 -25.23 -5.73
C GLU A 294 12.11 -25.83 -5.90
N GLY A 295 12.21 -27.03 -6.49
CA GLY A 295 13.49 -27.67 -6.84
C GLY A 295 14.01 -28.69 -5.83
N ARG A 296 13.22 -29.07 -4.82
CA ARG A 296 13.57 -30.15 -3.89
C ARG A 296 13.46 -31.55 -4.50
N GLY A 297 12.71 -31.72 -5.60
CA GLY A 297 12.60 -32.97 -6.36
C GLY A 297 11.41 -33.87 -5.96
N VAL A 298 10.44 -33.35 -5.20
CA VAL A 298 9.22 -34.08 -4.80
C VAL A 298 8.03 -33.61 -5.62
N ASP A 299 7.34 -34.52 -6.32
CA ASP A 299 6.17 -34.20 -7.16
C ASP A 299 6.52 -33.08 -8.18
N THR A 300 7.61 -33.28 -8.92
CA THR A 300 8.24 -32.29 -9.82
C THR A 300 7.33 -31.78 -10.93
N ASP A 301 6.31 -32.56 -11.29
CA ASP A 301 5.35 -32.20 -12.33
C ASP A 301 4.21 -31.31 -11.78
N ARG A 302 4.21 -31.01 -10.47
CA ARG A 302 3.17 -30.17 -9.85
C ARG A 302 3.38 -28.71 -10.21
N ALA A 303 2.53 -28.23 -11.10
CA ALA A 303 2.47 -26.81 -11.43
C ALA A 303 1.92 -25.95 -10.28
N MET A 304 2.42 -24.72 -10.17
CA MET A 304 1.95 -23.71 -9.22
C MET A 304 0.45 -23.44 -9.38
N GLY A 305 -0.31 -23.40 -8.28
CA GLY A 305 -1.75 -23.11 -8.31
C GLY A 305 -2.64 -24.18 -8.98
N ALA A 306 -2.07 -25.32 -9.38
CA ALA A 306 -2.84 -26.43 -9.95
C ALA A 306 -3.59 -27.17 -8.84
N PHE A 307 -4.86 -27.49 -9.09
CA PHE A 307 -5.68 -28.27 -8.19
C PHE A 307 -5.20 -29.73 -8.15
N GLN A 308 -5.28 -30.33 -6.96
CA GLN A 308 -5.02 -31.75 -6.76
C GLN A 308 -6.26 -32.39 -6.15
N ARG A 309 -6.80 -33.40 -6.82
CA ARG A 309 -7.92 -34.19 -6.29
C ARG A 309 -7.50 -34.86 -4.99
N GLY A 310 -8.40 -34.89 -4.01
CA GLY A 310 -8.18 -35.67 -2.79
C GLY A 310 -8.01 -37.15 -3.09
N SER A 311 -7.15 -37.81 -2.31
CA SER A 311 -6.92 -39.25 -2.40
C SER A 311 -8.19 -40.04 -2.06
N ILE A 312 -8.51 -41.02 -2.89
CA ILE A 312 -9.63 -41.94 -2.66
C ILE A 312 -9.08 -43.13 -1.88
N HIS A 313 -9.76 -43.47 -0.79
CA HIS A 313 -9.51 -44.71 -0.07
C HIS A 313 -10.63 -45.69 -0.40
N SER A 314 -10.27 -46.89 -0.86
CA SER A 314 -11.20 -47.98 -1.18
C SER A 314 -10.87 -49.21 -0.35
N TYR A 315 -11.89 -49.87 0.18
CA TYR A 315 -11.74 -51.16 0.86
C TYR A 315 -12.89 -52.10 0.45
N VAL A 316 -12.63 -53.40 0.49
CA VAL A 316 -13.59 -54.44 0.12
C VAL A 316 -14.01 -55.19 1.38
N GLN A 317 -15.32 -55.41 1.55
CA GLN A 317 -15.83 -56.21 2.67
C GLN A 317 -16.12 -57.66 2.24
N GLY A 318 -15.79 -58.62 3.11
CA GLY A 318 -16.18 -60.02 2.95
C GLY A 318 -17.66 -60.27 3.27
N ALA A 319 -18.13 -61.49 2.98
CA ALA A 319 -19.52 -61.89 3.24
C ALA A 319 -19.93 -61.67 4.71
N ASN A 320 -21.19 -61.23 4.92
CA ASN A 320 -21.79 -60.91 6.24
C ASN A 320 -21.11 -59.77 7.03
N GLY A 321 -20.32 -58.89 6.40
CA GLY A 321 -19.56 -57.87 7.12
C GLY A 321 -18.49 -58.46 8.05
N GLY A 322 -18.25 -59.77 7.93
CA GLY A 322 -17.30 -60.52 8.72
C GLY A 322 -15.90 -60.34 8.13
N GLY A 323 -15.14 -59.44 8.74
CA GLY A 323 -13.78 -59.13 8.35
C GLY A 323 -13.75 -58.44 7.00
N ALA A 324 -13.58 -57.12 6.98
CA ALA A 324 -13.22 -56.53 5.71
C ALA A 324 -11.89 -57.14 5.28
N VAL A 325 -11.82 -57.58 4.03
CA VAL A 325 -10.54 -57.82 3.37
C VAL A 325 -9.94 -56.42 3.19
N GLY A 326 -9.28 -55.94 4.26
CA GLY A 326 -8.71 -54.59 4.37
C GLY A 326 -9.14 -53.73 5.57
N SER A 327 -9.83 -54.25 6.59
CA SER A 327 -10.18 -53.47 7.81
C SER A 327 -9.16 -53.58 8.95
N ARG A 328 -7.87 -53.76 8.63
CA ARG A 328 -6.80 -53.67 9.62
C ARG A 328 -5.64 -52.91 8.99
N TRP A 329 -5.49 -51.65 9.36
CA TRP A 329 -4.15 -51.09 9.44
C TRP A 329 -3.41 -51.93 10.49
N SER A 330 -2.22 -52.46 10.17
CA SER A 330 -1.39 -53.38 10.99
C SER A 330 -1.89 -54.84 11.04
N ASP A 331 -1.35 -55.75 10.23
CA ASP A 331 -0.10 -56.49 10.53
C ASP A 331 0.78 -56.75 9.30
N SER A 332 0.40 -56.26 8.12
CA SER A 332 1.33 -56.05 7.01
C SER A 332 2.13 -54.77 7.23
N LEU A 333 2.77 -54.59 8.39
CA LEU A 333 3.67 -53.46 8.68
C LEU A 333 4.99 -53.54 7.87
N ALA A 334 5.13 -54.56 7.01
CA ALA A 334 6.07 -54.58 5.89
C ALA A 334 5.51 -53.96 4.59
N ALA A 335 4.19 -53.76 4.51
CA ALA A 335 3.42 -53.08 3.44
C ALA A 335 2.61 -51.88 3.99
N PHE A 336 2.94 -51.43 5.21
CA PHE A 336 2.56 -50.11 5.70
C PHE A 336 3.85 -49.39 6.03
N GLY A 337 4.52 -49.05 4.95
CA GLY A 337 5.64 -48.18 4.94
C GLY A 337 5.34 -46.82 5.58
N ALA A 338 5.66 -46.68 6.87
CA ALA A 338 6.25 -45.43 7.32
C ALA A 338 7.56 -45.27 6.53
N ASP A 339 7.55 -44.34 5.54
CA ASP A 339 8.21 -44.45 4.22
C ASP A 339 7.79 -45.73 3.49
N THR A 340 7.54 -45.76 2.18
CA THR A 340 8.56 -46.27 1.25
C THR A 340 7.96 -46.54 -0.14
N ARG A 341 8.85 -46.75 -1.12
CA ARG A 341 8.64 -47.43 -2.41
C ARG A 341 7.71 -48.66 -2.36
N GLU A 342 6.39 -48.50 -2.23
CA GLU A 342 5.47 -49.64 -2.27
C GLU A 342 5.06 -49.98 -3.71
N GLU A 343 5.46 -51.18 -4.11
CA GLU A 343 5.28 -51.79 -5.41
C GLU A 343 3.82 -52.20 -5.65
N ILE A 344 3.35 -52.04 -6.88
CA ILE A 344 1.99 -52.40 -7.30
C ILE A 344 1.83 -53.92 -7.21
N GLN A 345 0.98 -54.40 -6.31
CA GLN A 345 0.50 -55.77 -6.38
C GLN A 345 -0.82 -55.79 -7.17
N TYR A 346 -0.76 -56.29 -8.41
CA TYR A 346 -1.96 -56.57 -9.19
C TYR A 346 -2.69 -57.78 -8.58
N VAL A 347 -3.81 -57.53 -7.92
CA VAL A 347 -4.75 -58.60 -7.56
C VAL A 347 -5.52 -58.96 -8.83
N SER A 348 -5.01 -59.93 -9.59
CA SER A 348 -5.76 -60.54 -10.70
C SER A 348 -6.85 -61.44 -10.12
N GLY A 349 -8.11 -61.14 -10.42
CA GLY A 349 -9.27 -61.94 -10.00
C GLY A 349 -10.10 -61.29 -8.89
N LEU A 350 -10.59 -60.07 -9.10
CA LEU A 350 -11.67 -59.52 -8.27
C LEU A 350 -12.97 -60.26 -8.61
N SER A 351 -13.32 -61.27 -7.83
CA SER A 351 -14.65 -61.88 -7.87
C SER A 351 -15.62 -61.06 -7.01
N ASN A 352 -16.57 -60.42 -7.69
CA ASN A 352 -17.68 -59.65 -7.11
C ASN A 352 -18.67 -60.61 -6.39
N GLY A 353 -19.19 -60.23 -5.22
CA GLY A 353 -20.36 -60.93 -4.65
C GLY A 353 -20.55 -60.80 -3.13
N GLY A 354 -21.69 -60.21 -2.71
CA GLY A 354 -22.27 -60.36 -1.38
C GLY A 354 -23.61 -61.12 -1.44
N PRO A 355 -24.03 -61.86 -0.39
CA PRO A 355 -25.13 -62.83 -0.51
C PRO A 355 -26.54 -62.21 -0.34
N ILE A 356 -27.54 -62.78 -1.04
CA ILE A 356 -28.98 -62.66 -0.74
C ILE A 356 -29.52 -64.06 -0.44
N TYR A 357 -30.18 -64.26 0.70
CA TYR A 357 -30.78 -65.55 1.07
C TYR A 357 -32.27 -65.62 0.70
N PRO A 358 -32.69 -66.70 0.04
CA PRO A 358 -33.75 -67.56 0.58
C PRO A 358 -33.23 -68.99 0.82
N ALA A 359 -33.88 -69.70 1.73
CA ALA A 359 -33.51 -71.07 2.09
C ALA A 359 -33.69 -72.04 0.90
N GLY A 360 -32.61 -72.77 0.55
CA GLY A 360 -32.71 -73.98 -0.27
C GLY A 360 -32.08 -73.98 -1.68
N THR A 361 -31.15 -73.09 -2.02
CA THR A 361 -30.49 -73.12 -3.35
C THR A 361 -28.97 -73.25 -3.29
N SER A 362 -28.41 -73.94 -4.29
CA SER A 362 -26.98 -74.09 -4.55
C SER A 362 -26.37 -72.79 -5.09
N TYR A 363 -25.18 -72.45 -4.56
CA TYR A 363 -24.36 -71.25 -4.81
C TYR A 363 -24.41 -70.72 -6.27
N GLN A 364 -24.97 -69.53 -6.48
CA GLN A 364 -24.74 -68.73 -7.69
C GLN A 364 -24.36 -67.30 -7.28
N MET A 365 -23.27 -66.76 -7.84
CA MET A 365 -22.75 -65.42 -7.56
C MET A 365 -23.41 -64.40 -8.49
N ASP A 366 -23.92 -63.29 -7.96
CA ASP A 366 -24.47 -62.18 -8.76
C ASP A 366 -23.44 -61.05 -8.93
N ALA A 367 -22.97 -60.88 -10.17
CA ALA A 367 -22.01 -59.85 -10.54
C ALA A 367 -22.58 -58.42 -10.48
N ALA A 368 -23.91 -58.24 -10.36
CA ALA A 368 -24.57 -56.94 -10.44
C ALA A 368 -24.59 -56.13 -9.11
N ASN A 369 -24.33 -56.75 -7.95
CA ASN A 369 -24.74 -56.18 -6.64
C ASN A 369 -23.63 -55.96 -5.59
N THR A 370 -22.36 -55.75 -5.97
CA THR A 370 -21.29 -55.45 -4.99
C THR A 370 -21.16 -53.96 -4.70
N LEU A 371 -21.18 -53.59 -3.41
CA LEU A 371 -21.09 -52.20 -2.95
C LEU A 371 -19.62 -51.81 -2.72
N LEU A 372 -19.01 -51.13 -3.69
CA LEU A 372 -17.72 -50.46 -3.49
C LEU A 372 -17.93 -49.17 -2.68
N PHE A 373 -17.41 -49.13 -1.46
CA PHE A 373 -17.38 -47.90 -0.67
C PHE A 373 -16.12 -47.10 -1.00
N ALA A 374 -16.30 -46.01 -1.73
CA ALA A 374 -15.25 -45.02 -1.97
C ALA A 374 -15.57 -43.76 -1.16
N PHE A 375 -14.64 -43.35 -0.29
CA PHE A 375 -14.75 -42.09 0.44
C PHE A 375 -13.51 -41.24 0.20
N LYS A 376 -13.72 -39.92 0.18
CA LYS A 376 -12.64 -38.93 0.24
C LYS A 376 -12.47 -38.56 1.70
N SER A 377 -11.30 -38.82 2.25
CA SER A 377 -10.96 -38.40 3.60
C SER A 377 -10.38 -36.99 3.58
N ARG A 378 -10.71 -36.20 4.60
CA ARG A 378 -9.99 -34.97 4.94
C ARG A 378 -9.68 -35.00 6.43
N PRO A 379 -8.51 -34.50 6.87
CA PRO A 379 -8.27 -34.34 8.30
C PRO A 379 -9.27 -33.32 8.88
N ARG A 380 -9.42 -33.33 10.21
CA ARG A 380 -10.17 -32.27 10.92
C ARG A 380 -9.60 -30.91 10.52
N ASN A 381 -10.47 -29.96 10.21
CA ASN A 381 -10.07 -28.61 9.83
C ASN A 381 -11.07 -27.57 10.36
N ILE A 382 -10.61 -26.32 10.34
CA ILE A 382 -11.39 -25.12 10.70
C ILE A 382 -11.46 -24.26 9.44
N ALA A 383 -12.63 -23.69 9.16
CA ALA A 383 -12.84 -22.81 8.01
C ALA A 383 -12.75 -21.35 8.44
N TYR A 384 -11.72 -20.65 7.96
CA TYR A 384 -11.59 -19.20 8.07
C TYR A 384 -11.70 -18.54 6.69
N PRO A 385 -12.35 -17.37 6.58
CA PRO A 385 -12.29 -16.56 5.38
C PRO A 385 -10.86 -16.34 4.87
N GLY A 386 -10.62 -16.70 3.61
CA GLY A 386 -9.39 -16.38 2.90
C GLY A 386 -9.41 -14.96 2.33
N ARG A 387 -8.25 -14.30 2.37
CA ARG A 387 -7.98 -12.96 1.83
C ARG A 387 -6.77 -12.98 0.93
N ILE A 388 -6.70 -12.00 0.05
CA ILE A 388 -5.53 -11.72 -0.77
C ILE A 388 -5.22 -10.23 -0.77
N LYS A 389 -3.93 -9.88 -0.69
CA LYS A 389 -3.47 -8.49 -0.83
C LYS A 389 -3.60 -8.04 -2.29
N LEU A 390 -4.35 -6.96 -2.51
CA LEU A 390 -4.66 -6.42 -3.83
C LEU A 390 -3.88 -5.18 -4.21
N ILE A 391 -3.27 -4.45 -3.28
CA ILE A 391 -2.43 -3.27 -3.54
C ILE A 391 -1.33 -3.11 -2.51
#